data_AF-A0A0V1G946-F1
#
_entry.id   AF-A0A0V1G946-F1
#
_cell.length_a   1.000
_cell.length_b   1.000
_cell.length_c   1.000
_cell.angle_alpha   90.00
_cell.angle_beta   90.00
_cell.angle_gamma   90.00
#
_symmetry.space_group_name_H-M   'P 1'
#
loop_
_entity.id
_entity.type
_entity.pdbx_description
1 polymer ?
#
loop_
_entity_poly.entity_id
_entity_poly.type
_entity_poly.pdbx_seq_one_letter_code
_entity_poly.pdbx_strand_id
1 'polypeptide(L)'
;LLGLNWFEPLGIHLSGVHHLTSIHPQISEVLRKYRSVFTEELGTYVGKPVSLDLDPNVTPICMKARKVPFALREKIDAELDKLVEQGVLEPVDHPVWSTPIVTPVKP
;
A
#
# COMPACT_ATOMS: atom_id res chain seq x y z
N LEU A 1 -0.35 18.42 61.36
CA LEU A 1 -0.14 18.31 59.89
C LEU A 1 -1.49 18.56 59.22
N LEU A 2 -1.61 19.63 58.43
CA LEU A 2 -2.84 19.98 57.71
C LEU A 2 -3.02 19.01 56.54
N GLY A 3 -4.19 18.37 56.46
CA GLY A 3 -4.52 17.37 55.44
C GLY A 3 -5.24 17.97 54.21
N LEU A 4 -5.57 17.11 53.25
CA LEU A 4 -6.19 17.47 51.96
C LEU A 4 -7.49 18.28 52.07
N ASN A 5 -8.20 18.19 53.20
CA ASN A 5 -9.45 18.92 53.46
C ASN A 5 -9.28 20.44 53.51
N TRP A 6 -8.04 20.93 53.61
CA TRP A 6 -7.75 22.37 53.65
C TRP A 6 -7.53 22.99 52.26
N PHE A 7 -7.54 22.18 51.20
CA PHE A 7 -7.21 22.66 49.85
C PHE A 7 -8.28 23.61 49.30
N GLU A 8 -9.57 23.27 49.43
CA GLU A 8 -10.65 24.14 48.96
C GLU A 8 -10.75 25.45 49.77
N PRO A 9 -10.80 25.45 51.12
CA PRO A 9 -10.92 26.69 51.89
C PRO A 9 -9.75 27.66 51.71
N LEU A 10 -8.56 27.14 51.39
CA LEU A 10 -7.35 27.93 51.15
C LEU A 10 -7.13 28.25 49.66
N GLY A 11 -8.04 27.83 48.77
CA GLY A 11 -7.91 28.05 47.33
C GLY A 11 -6.73 27.31 46.68
N ILE A 12 -6.21 26.27 47.31
CA ILE A 12 -5.11 25.46 46.81
C ILE A 12 -5.68 24.44 45.83
N HIS A 13 -5.38 24.60 44.55
CA HIS A 13 -5.73 23.63 43.52
C HIS A 13 -4.48 22.90 43.02
N LEU A 14 -4.50 21.57 43.03
CA LEU A 14 -3.46 20.75 42.40
C LEU A 14 -3.75 20.63 40.90
N SER A 15 -3.18 21.50 40.09
CA SER A 15 -3.17 21.36 38.63
C SER A 15 -1.90 20.61 38.19
N GLY A 16 -2.02 19.72 37.20
CA GLY A 16 -0.88 19.10 36.53
C GLY A 16 -0.36 17.77 37.09
N VAL A 17 -1.00 17.17 38.09
CA VAL A 17 -0.65 15.79 38.51
C VAL A 17 -1.17 14.81 37.48
N HIS A 18 -0.26 14.29 36.64
CA HIS A 18 -0.54 13.35 35.55
C HIS A 18 -1.54 13.85 34.50
N HIS A 19 -1.52 15.16 34.21
CA HIS A 19 -2.11 15.61 32.96
C HIS A 19 -1.20 15.14 31.82
N LEU A 20 -1.43 13.92 31.34
CA LEU A 20 -1.06 13.57 29.98
C LEU A 20 -1.95 14.47 29.12
N THR A 21 -1.48 15.70 28.84
CA THR A 21 -1.84 16.30 27.56
C THR A 21 -1.48 15.22 26.58
N SER A 22 -2.48 14.58 25.98
CA SER A 22 -2.24 13.72 24.83
C SER A 22 -1.72 14.66 23.74
N ILE A 23 -0.44 15.01 23.83
CA ILE A 23 0.38 15.47 22.71
C ILE A 23 0.64 14.20 21.89
N HIS A 24 -0.44 13.56 21.44
CA HIS A 24 -0.35 12.88 20.17
C HIS A 24 0.16 13.97 19.23
N PRO A 25 1.25 13.77 18.46
CA PRO A 25 1.42 14.58 17.26
C PRO A 25 0.05 14.55 16.59
N GLN A 26 -0.59 15.71 16.46
CA GLN A 26 -1.96 15.74 15.96
C GLN A 26 -1.94 14.93 14.69
N ILE A 27 -2.83 13.96 14.54
CA ILE A 27 -2.75 12.98 13.44
C ILE A 27 -2.60 13.68 12.08
N SER A 28 -3.13 14.90 11.97
CA SER A 28 -2.90 15.86 10.89
C SER A 28 -1.43 16.15 10.57
N GLU A 29 -0.57 16.32 11.56
CA GLU A 29 0.87 16.54 11.38
C GLU A 29 1.57 15.30 10.82
N VAL A 30 1.22 14.11 11.30
CA VAL A 30 1.74 12.83 10.79
C VAL A 30 1.28 12.61 9.35
N LEU A 31 -0.01 12.77 9.08
CA LEU A 31 -0.58 12.67 7.74
C LEU A 31 0.03 13.70 6.77
N ARG A 32 0.32 14.91 7.25
CA ARG A 32 1.03 15.93 6.47
C ARG A 32 2.47 15.53 6.19
N LYS A 33 3.20 15.05 7.20
CA LYS A 33 4.62 14.65 7.09
C LYS A 33 4.81 13.48 6.14
N TYR A 34 3.91 12.51 6.16
CA TYR A 34 3.97 11.28 5.36
C TYR A 34 2.91 11.23 4.27
N ARG A 35 2.50 12.40 3.74
CA ARG A 35 1.41 12.50 2.76
C ARG A 35 1.58 11.56 1.58
N SER A 36 2.81 11.38 1.10
CA SER A 36 3.15 10.49 -0.03
C SER A 36 2.87 9.01 0.23
N VAL A 37 2.77 8.57 1.48
CA VAL A 37 2.43 7.18 1.83
C VAL A 37 0.91 6.96 1.82
N PHE A 38 0.14 8.04 1.91
CA PHE A 38 -1.33 8.02 1.98
C PHE A 38 -1.99 8.57 0.70
N THR A 39 -1.25 8.65 -0.40
CA THR A 39 -1.84 8.98 -1.70
C THR A 39 -2.62 7.79 -2.23
N GLU A 40 -3.69 8.05 -2.99
CA GLU A 40 -4.44 7.00 -3.69
C GLU A 40 -3.67 6.44 -4.91
N GLU A 41 -2.62 7.15 -5.33
CA GLU A 41 -1.74 6.77 -6.42
C GLU A 41 -0.80 5.63 -6.02
N LEU A 42 -0.53 4.74 -6.98
CA LEU A 42 0.44 3.67 -6.83
C LEU A 42 1.87 4.24 -6.94
N GLY A 43 2.66 4.09 -5.88
CA GLY A 43 4.08 4.46 -5.90
C GLY A 43 4.95 3.38 -6.57
N THR A 44 6.15 3.78 -7.02
CA THR A 44 7.15 2.88 -7.60
C THR A 44 8.25 2.58 -6.58
N TYR A 45 8.77 1.35 -6.59
CA TYR A 45 9.94 1.00 -5.80
C TYR A 45 11.19 1.77 -6.27
N VAL A 46 11.86 2.46 -5.34
CA VAL A 46 13.01 3.34 -5.62
C VAL A 46 14.37 2.73 -5.29
N GLY A 47 14.41 1.46 -4.87
CA GLY A 47 15.67 0.79 -4.53
C GLY A 47 16.39 0.20 -5.74
N LYS A 48 17.32 -0.73 -5.47
CA LYS A 48 18.11 -1.37 -6.54
C LYS A 48 17.25 -2.33 -7.37
N PRO A 49 17.50 -2.46 -8.68
CA PRO A 49 16.82 -3.46 -9.50
C PRO A 49 16.89 -4.87 -8.88
N VAL A 50 15.78 -5.60 -8.96
CA VAL A 50 15.69 -6.97 -8.49
C VAL A 50 16.16 -7.89 -9.63
N SER A 51 17.14 -8.75 -9.37
CA SER A 51 17.55 -9.82 -10.28
C SER A 51 16.94 -11.14 -9.82
N LEU A 52 16.46 -11.93 -10.78
CA LEU A 52 15.98 -13.29 -10.56
C LEU A 52 16.87 -14.23 -11.37
N ASP A 53 17.76 -14.94 -10.68
CA ASP A 53 18.68 -15.87 -11.32
C ASP A 53 18.00 -17.23 -11.53
N LEU A 54 18.11 -17.76 -12.74
CA LEU A 54 17.60 -19.07 -13.11
C LEU A 54 18.76 -20.06 -13.26
N ASP A 55 18.50 -21.34 -12.99
CA ASP A 55 19.44 -22.41 -13.33
C ASP A 55 19.65 -22.40 -14.87
N PRO A 56 20.91 -22.32 -15.37
CA PRO A 56 21.21 -22.28 -16.80
C PRO A 56 20.66 -23.46 -17.61
N ASN A 57 20.34 -24.58 -16.96
CA ASN A 57 19.81 -25.76 -17.63
C ASN A 57 18.29 -25.71 -17.84
N VAL A 58 17.60 -24.70 -17.29
CA VAL A 58 16.14 -24.59 -17.42
C VAL A 58 15.78 -24.07 -18.81
N THR A 59 14.94 -24.83 -19.51
CA THR A 59 14.43 -24.43 -20.82
C THR A 59 13.24 -23.46 -20.67
N PRO A 60 13.21 -22.36 -21.43
CA PRO A 60 12.06 -21.46 -21.45
C PRO A 60 10.75 -22.12 -21.85
N ILE A 61 9.67 -21.70 -21.19
CA ILE A 61 8.31 -22.18 -21.47
C ILE A 61 7.46 -21.00 -21.96
N CYS A 62 6.89 -21.16 -23.15
CA CYS A 62 5.94 -20.20 -23.74
C CYS A 62 4.58 -20.89 -23.93
N MET A 63 3.59 -20.47 -23.15
CA MET A 63 2.24 -21.07 -23.14
C MET A 63 1.24 -20.15 -23.84
N LYS A 64 0.25 -20.76 -24.52
CA LYS A 64 -0.86 -20.00 -25.11
C LYS A 64 -1.78 -19.43 -24.03
N ALA A 65 -2.30 -18.23 -24.25
CA ALA A 65 -3.31 -17.61 -23.40
C ALA A 65 -4.58 -18.47 -23.32
N ARG A 66 -5.24 -18.45 -22.15
CA ARG A 66 -6.53 -19.14 -21.95
C ARG A 66 -7.66 -18.42 -22.69
N LYS A 67 -8.65 -19.18 -23.15
CA LYS A 67 -9.89 -18.61 -23.69
C LYS A 67 -10.67 -17.96 -22.55
N VAL A 68 -11.04 -16.70 -22.76
CA VAL A 68 -11.80 -15.90 -21.81
C VAL A 68 -13.26 -15.81 -22.26
N PRO A 69 -14.25 -15.95 -21.35
CA PRO A 69 -15.65 -15.69 -21.67
C PRO A 69 -15.85 -14.29 -22.27
N PHE A 70 -16.71 -14.20 -23.29
CA PHE A 70 -16.94 -12.94 -24.02
C PHE A 70 -17.32 -11.79 -23.08
N ALA A 71 -18.21 -12.04 -22.12
CA ALA A 71 -18.68 -11.05 -21.15
C ALA A 71 -17.59 -10.47 -20.23
N LEU A 72 -16.44 -11.12 -20.12
CA LEU A 72 -15.32 -10.65 -19.27
C LEU A 72 -14.23 -9.96 -20.06
N ARG A 73 -14.20 -10.10 -21.40
CA ARG A 73 -13.11 -9.62 -22.25
C ARG A 73 -12.85 -8.12 -22.07
N GLU A 74 -13.89 -7.30 -22.22
CA GLU A 74 -13.78 -5.84 -22.09
C GLU A 74 -13.25 -5.40 -20.72
N LYS A 75 -13.66 -6.09 -19.65
CA LYS A 75 -13.20 -5.79 -18.28
C LYS A 75 -11.72 -6.15 -18.08
N ILE A 76 -11.28 -7.24 -18.69
CA ILE A 76 -9.88 -7.69 -18.62
C ILE A 76 -9.00 -6.76 -19.42
N ASP A 77 -9.41 -6.41 -20.64
CA ASP A 77 -8.65 -5.50 -21.50
C ASP A 77 -8.49 -4.13 -20.81
N ALA A 78 -9.57 -3.59 -20.23
CA ALA A 78 -9.50 -2.32 -19.48
C ALA A 78 -8.57 -2.37 -18.26
N GLU A 79 -8.53 -3.48 -17.52
CA GLU A 79 -7.61 -3.60 -16.37
C GLU A 79 -6.16 -3.78 -16.84
N LEU A 80 -5.91 -4.50 -17.96
CA LEU A 80 -4.58 -4.62 -18.54
C LEU A 80 -4.07 -3.25 -19.02
N ASP A 81 -4.89 -2.47 -19.73
CA ASP A 81 -4.55 -1.12 -20.18
C ASP A 81 -4.21 -0.21 -19.00
N LYS A 82 -5.05 -0.23 -17.96
CA LYS A 82 -4.80 0.52 -16.71
C LYS A 82 -3.47 0.12 -16.05
N LEU A 83 -3.13 -1.18 -16.01
CA LEU A 83 -1.86 -1.63 -15.43
C LEU A 83 -0.66 -1.18 -16.27
N VAL A 84 -0.81 -1.08 -17.60
CA VAL A 84 0.21 -0.51 -18.49
C VAL A 84 0.34 1.00 -18.25
N GLU A 85 -0.76 1.74 -18.16
CA GLU A 85 -0.76 3.18 -17.85
C GLU A 85 -0.13 3.49 -16.48
N GLN A 86 -0.35 2.64 -15.48
CA GLN A 86 0.26 2.73 -14.16
C GLN A 86 1.74 2.33 -14.13
N GLY A 87 2.29 1.81 -15.23
CA GLY A 87 3.67 1.32 -15.30
C GLY A 87 3.93 0.03 -14.52
N VAL A 88 2.87 -0.73 -14.20
CA VAL A 88 2.99 -2.04 -13.54
C VAL A 88 3.34 -3.12 -14.56
N LEU A 89 2.79 -3.02 -15.77
CA LEU A 89 3.05 -3.93 -16.89
C LEU A 89 3.67 -3.15 -18.05
N GLU A 90 4.54 -3.82 -18.80
CA GLU A 90 5.08 -3.33 -20.06
C GLU A 90 4.76 -4.32 -21.19
N PRO A 91 4.36 -3.85 -22.39
CA PRO A 91 4.22 -4.71 -23.55
C PRO A 91 5.57 -5.29 -23.97
N VAL A 92 5.59 -6.60 -24.26
CA VAL A 92 6.80 -7.30 -24.74
C VAL A 92 6.50 -8.00 -26.05
N ASP A 93 7.28 -7.67 -27.08
CA ASP A 93 7.25 -8.37 -28.35
C ASP A 93 7.97 -9.72 -28.25
N HIS A 94 7.32 -10.79 -28.69
CA HIS A 94 7.90 -12.14 -28.76
C HIS A 94 8.48 -12.69 -27.43
N PRO A 95 7.64 -12.89 -26.39
CA PRO A 95 8.13 -13.37 -25.09
C PRO A 95 8.66 -14.80 -25.16
N VAL A 96 9.89 -14.99 -24.67
CA VAL A 96 10.53 -16.31 -24.53
C VAL A 96 9.88 -17.11 -23.38
N TRP A 97 9.38 -16.40 -22.37
CA TRP A 97 8.64 -16.93 -21.24
C TRP A 97 7.22 -16.38 -21.23
N SER A 98 6.21 -17.24 -21.22
CA SER A 98 4.82 -16.80 -21.08
C SER A 98 3.98 -17.83 -20.37
N THR A 99 3.11 -17.34 -19.47
CA THR A 99 2.16 -18.16 -18.73
C THR A 99 0.76 -17.54 -18.84
N PRO A 100 -0.31 -18.35 -18.94
CA PRO A 100 -1.65 -17.82 -19.09
C PRO A 100 -2.13 -17.19 -17.77
N ILE A 101 -2.66 -15.97 -17.84
CA ILE A 101 -3.29 -15.31 -16.69
C ILE A 101 -4.53 -16.06 -16.18
N VAL A 102 -4.84 -15.89 -14.90
CA VAL A 102 -6.11 -16.31 -14.28
C VAL A 102 -6.90 -15.04 -13.98
N THR A 103 -8.20 -15.04 -14.27
CA THR A 103 -9.07 -13.86 -14.10
C THR A 103 -10.11 -14.13 -12.99
N PRO A 104 -9.71 -14.06 -11.72
CA PRO A 104 -10.64 -14.26 -10.61
C PRO A 104 -11.62 -13.09 -10.53
N VAL A 105 -12.91 -13.40 -10.37
CA VAL A 105 -13.94 -12.39 -10.14
C VAL A 105 -14.04 -12.18 -8.63
N LYS A 106 -13.77 -10.96 -8.18
CA LYS A 106 -13.99 -10.58 -6.79
C LYS A 106 -15.50 -10.40 -6.55
N PRO A 107 -16.07 -11.02 -5.49
CA PRO A 107 -17.47 -10.84 -5.11
C PRO A 107 -17.75 -9.42 -4.62
#